data_AF-A0A8T4LWW1-F1
#
_entry.id   AF-A0A8T4LWW1-F1
#
_cell.length_a   1.000
_cell.length_b   1.000
_cell.length_c   1.000
_cell.angle_alpha   90.00
_cell.angle_beta   90.00
_cell.angle_gamma   90.00
#
_symmetry.space_group_name_H-M   'P 1'
#
loop_
_entity.id
_entity.type
_entity.pdbx_description
1 polymer ?
#
loop_
_entity_poly.entity_id
_entity_poly.type
_entity_poly.pdbx_seq_one_letter_code
_entity_poly.pdbx_strand_id
1 'polypeptide(L)'
;MGICRFSIDNFLLPISFEQFEETASILDISMNGVNPNTTSELFLTTNKEDYEVCSLTIFDSRVEEALNRRERHSLENFNKDLWKKSFETELIIKDNTITDPYTVFLSVRRREPRIMKFYASSLDERSQEVFDSFKKARWFQRIGNSYSKP
;
A
#
# COMPACT_ATOMS: atom_id res chain seq x y z
N MET A 1 20.41 1.39 3.59
CA MET A 1 19.10 1.71 4.19
C MET A 1 18.32 0.42 4.38
N GLY A 2 17.53 0.31 5.46
CA GLY A 2 16.80 -0.92 5.79
C GLY A 2 15.43 -1.00 5.12
N ILE A 3 14.91 -2.23 4.97
CA ILE A 3 13.53 -2.48 4.58
C ILE A 3 12.64 -2.35 5.82
N CYS A 4 11.55 -1.60 5.73
CA CYS A 4 10.57 -1.47 6.79
C CYS A 4 9.22 -2.04 6.36
N ARG A 5 8.61 -2.90 7.18
CA ARG A 5 7.30 -3.48 6.92
C ARG A 5 6.47 -3.54 8.19
N PHE A 6 5.17 -3.28 8.09
CA PHE A 6 4.22 -3.50 9.17
C PHE A 6 2.82 -3.73 8.60
N SER A 7 1.88 -4.18 9.42
CA SER A 7 0.49 -4.35 9.02
C SER A 7 -0.43 -3.80 10.09
N ILE A 8 -1.56 -3.24 9.67
CA ILE A 8 -2.66 -2.89 10.54
C ILE A 8 -3.71 -3.98 10.37
N ASP A 9 -3.90 -4.74 11.45
CA ASP A 9 -4.97 -5.74 11.53
C ASP A 9 -6.09 -5.19 12.40
N ASN A 10 -7.28 -5.09 11.81
CA ASN A 10 -8.48 -4.80 12.57
C ASN A 10 -9.14 -6.14 12.91
N PHE A 11 -8.69 -6.74 14.01
CA PHE A 11 -9.14 -8.04 14.53
C PHE A 11 -10.67 -8.23 14.57
N LEU A 12 -11.44 -7.13 14.58
CA LEU A 12 -12.89 -7.16 14.72
C LEU A 12 -13.64 -6.90 13.41
N LEU A 13 -13.07 -6.17 12.44
CA LEU A 13 -13.78 -5.76 11.22
C LEU A 13 -12.83 -5.63 10.02
N PRO A 14 -13.21 -6.11 8.82
CA PRO A 14 -12.45 -5.88 7.59
C PRO A 14 -12.25 -4.38 7.32
N ILE A 15 -11.09 -4.03 6.75
CA ILE A 15 -10.81 -2.66 6.28
C ILE A 15 -11.86 -2.22 5.24
N SER A 16 -12.54 -1.10 5.53
CA SER A 16 -13.53 -0.49 4.64
C SER A 16 -12.88 0.27 3.49
N PHE A 17 -13.68 0.63 2.48
CA PHE A 17 -13.24 1.49 1.38
C PHE A 17 -12.74 2.84 1.92
N GLU A 18 -13.55 3.48 2.76
CA GLU A 18 -13.30 4.80 3.34
C GLU A 18 -12.02 4.79 4.18
N GLN A 19 -11.81 3.73 4.97
CA GLN A 19 -10.59 3.56 5.74
C GLN A 19 -9.35 3.46 4.86
N PHE A 20 -9.43 2.71 3.75
CA PHE A 20 -8.32 2.61 2.80
C PHE A 20 -8.05 3.95 2.10
N GLU A 21 -9.08 4.56 1.54
CA GLU A 21 -9.00 5.82 0.80
C GLU A 21 -8.45 6.96 1.66
N GLU A 22 -8.93 7.09 2.90
CA GLU A 22 -8.43 8.09 3.85
C GLU A 22 -6.96 7.85 4.19
N THR A 23 -6.59 6.59 4.49
CA THR A 23 -5.21 6.24 4.82
C THR A 23 -4.27 6.48 3.64
N ALA A 24 -4.69 6.09 2.44
CA ALA A 24 -3.93 6.29 1.20
C ALA A 24 -3.72 7.79 0.95
N SER A 25 -4.75 8.61 1.13
CA SER A 25 -4.68 10.06 0.90
C SER A 25 -3.76 10.76 1.90
N ILE A 26 -3.87 10.42 3.19
CA ILE A 26 -2.99 10.99 4.22
C ILE A 26 -1.55 10.56 3.98
N LEU A 27 -1.31 9.30 3.60
CA LEU A 27 0.03 8.80 3.30
C LEU A 27 0.62 9.54 2.10
N ASP A 28 -0.10 9.64 1.00
CA ASP A 28 0.33 10.35 -0.21
C ASP A 28 0.71 11.81 0.08
N ILE A 29 -0.20 12.56 0.72
CA ILE A 29 0.04 13.97 1.10
C ILE A 29 1.26 14.10 2.02
N SER A 30 1.39 13.22 3.01
CA SER A 30 2.47 13.31 3.99
C SER A 30 3.83 12.96 3.39
N MET A 31 3.90 11.92 2.55
CA MET A 31 5.15 11.54 1.87
C MET A 31 5.55 12.60 0.84
N ASN A 32 4.60 13.13 0.06
CA ASN A 32 4.88 14.18 -0.92
C ASN A 32 5.32 15.49 -0.23
N GLY A 33 4.75 15.80 0.94
CA GLY A 33 5.13 16.98 1.72
C GLY A 33 6.58 16.95 2.23
N VAL A 34 7.15 15.76 2.49
CA VAL A 34 8.55 15.62 2.92
C VAL A 34 9.51 15.31 1.78
N ASN A 35 9.05 14.61 0.74
CA ASN A 35 9.78 14.35 -0.49
C ASN A 35 8.90 14.70 -1.73
N PRO A 36 9.01 15.96 -2.24
CA PRO A 36 8.20 16.44 -3.36
C PRO A 36 8.47 15.76 -4.71
N ASN A 37 9.58 15.02 -4.85
CA ASN A 37 9.91 14.30 -6.08
C ASN A 37 9.15 12.98 -6.20
N THR A 38 8.37 12.62 -5.17
CA THR A 38 7.60 11.38 -5.18
C THR A 38 6.40 11.46 -6.11
N THR A 39 6.13 10.35 -6.80
CA THR A 39 4.91 10.14 -7.59
C THR A 39 4.12 8.99 -7.00
N SER A 40 2.80 9.08 -7.03
CA SER A 40 1.90 8.03 -6.51
C SER A 40 0.94 7.51 -7.57
N GLU A 41 0.71 6.20 -7.54
CA GLU A 41 -0.23 5.50 -8.41
C GLU A 41 -0.95 4.39 -7.63
N LEU A 42 -2.25 4.21 -7.89
CA LEU A 42 -3.00 3.06 -7.44
C LEU A 42 -2.93 1.94 -8.47
N PHE A 43 -2.61 0.75 -8.00
CA PHE A 43 -2.61 -0.49 -8.75
C PHE A 43 -3.77 -1.35 -8.27
N LEU A 44 -4.63 -1.75 -9.21
CA LEU A 44 -5.78 -2.60 -8.95
C LEU A 44 -5.61 -3.93 -9.66
N THR A 45 -5.67 -5.02 -8.91
CA THR A 45 -5.75 -6.38 -9.47
C THR A 45 -7.22 -6.76 -9.58
N THR A 46 -7.81 -6.62 -10.76
CA THR A 46 -9.25 -6.89 -11.01
C THR A 46 -9.50 -8.25 -11.65
N ASN A 47 -8.46 -8.89 -12.20
CA ASN A 47 -8.51 -10.26 -12.67
C ASN A 47 -8.16 -11.24 -11.53
N LYS A 48 -8.98 -12.28 -11.37
CA LYS A 48 -8.79 -13.33 -10.37
C LYS A 48 -7.51 -14.16 -10.62
N GLU A 49 -7.20 -14.48 -11.87
CA GLU A 49 -6.00 -15.27 -12.22
C GLU A 49 -4.73 -14.52 -11.87
N ASP A 50 -4.66 -13.23 -12.21
CA ASP A 50 -3.52 -12.37 -11.86
C ASP A 50 -3.37 -12.26 -10.33
N TYR A 51 -4.48 -12.15 -9.60
CA TYR A 51 -4.46 -12.18 -8.14
C TYR A 51 -3.92 -13.51 -7.59
N GLU A 52 -4.37 -14.63 -8.13
CA GLU A 52 -3.93 -15.95 -7.69
C GLU A 52 -2.43 -16.16 -7.98
N VAL A 53 -1.94 -15.74 -9.14
CA VAL A 53 -0.52 -15.79 -9.51
C VAL A 53 0.33 -14.88 -8.60
N CYS A 54 -0.08 -13.63 -8.40
CA CYS A 54 0.62 -12.68 -7.52
C CYS A 54 0.57 -13.08 -6.03
N SER A 55 -0.37 -13.95 -5.64
CA SER A 55 -0.44 -14.49 -4.28
C SER A 55 0.59 -15.59 -4.01
N LEU A 56 1.19 -16.17 -5.06
CA LEU A 56 2.23 -17.19 -4.94
C LEU A 56 3.57 -16.54 -4.56
N THR A 57 4.32 -17.18 -3.67
CA THR A 57 5.57 -16.63 -3.10
C THR A 57 6.79 -16.80 -4.01
N ILE A 58 6.59 -17.24 -5.26
CA ILE A 58 7.66 -17.53 -6.22
C ILE A 58 7.67 -16.43 -7.27
N PHE A 59 8.72 -15.62 -7.29
CA PHE A 59 8.92 -14.63 -8.34
C PHE A 59 9.38 -15.35 -9.61
N ASP A 60 8.48 -15.46 -10.59
CA ASP A 60 8.75 -15.95 -11.93
C ASP A 60 8.17 -15.00 -12.99
N SER A 61 8.39 -15.30 -14.27
CA SER A 61 7.91 -14.46 -15.38
C SER A 61 6.40 -14.26 -15.38
N ARG A 62 5.62 -15.22 -14.87
CA ARG A 62 4.15 -15.11 -14.80
C ARG A 62 3.72 -14.09 -13.76
N VAL A 63 4.45 -13.99 -12.64
CA VAL A 63 4.23 -12.95 -11.63
C VAL A 63 4.52 -11.58 -12.21
N GLU A 64 5.65 -11.42 -12.92
CA GLU A 64 5.99 -10.16 -13.56
C GLU A 64 4.94 -9.72 -14.59
N GLU A 65 4.51 -10.65 -15.45
CA GLU A 65 3.43 -10.41 -16.41
C GLU A 65 2.11 -10.02 -15.73
N ALA A 66 1.71 -10.72 -14.66
CA ALA A 66 0.51 -10.41 -13.90
C ALA A 66 0.59 -9.02 -13.23
N LEU A 67 1.73 -8.67 -12.65
CA LEU A 67 1.96 -7.35 -12.06
C LEU A 67 1.89 -6.22 -13.10
N ASN A 68 2.33 -6.48 -14.33
CA ASN A 68 2.29 -5.54 -15.46
C ASN A 68 0.89 -5.33 -16.03
N ARG A 69 -0.02 -6.32 -15.90
CA ARG A 69 -1.42 -6.25 -16.33
C ARG A 69 -2.35 -5.49 -15.37
N ARG A 70 -1.89 -5.17 -14.15
CA ARG A 70 -2.70 -4.44 -13.17
C ARG A 70 -3.19 -3.11 -13.73
N GLU A 71 -4.45 -2.78 -13.46
CA GLU A 71 -5.01 -1.48 -13.81
C GLU A 71 -4.33 -0.39 -12.96
N ARG A 72 -4.02 0.75 -13.57
CA ARG A 72 -3.39 1.89 -12.90
C ARG A 72 -4.35 3.08 -12.87
N HIS A 73 -4.49 3.69 -11.71
CA HIS A 73 -5.40 4.80 -11.47
C HIS A 73 -4.70 5.86 -10.60
N SER A 74 -5.09 7.12 -10.74
CA SER A 74 -4.76 8.14 -9.73
C SER A 74 -5.62 7.93 -8.49
N LEU A 75 -5.14 8.39 -7.33
CA LEU A 75 -5.90 8.34 -6.09
C LEU A 75 -7.22 9.14 -6.20
N GLU A 76 -7.21 10.26 -6.90
CA GLU A 76 -8.40 11.11 -7.14
C GLU A 76 -9.53 10.39 -7.89
N ASN A 77 -9.19 9.43 -8.75
CA ASN A 77 -10.16 8.66 -9.53
C ASN A 77 -10.64 7.41 -8.79
N PHE A 78 -10.12 7.14 -7.60
CA PHE A 78 -10.47 5.98 -6.82
C PHE A 78 -11.89 6.08 -6.27
N ASN A 79 -12.68 5.03 -6.43
CA ASN A 79 -14.07 5.02 -5.99
C ASN A 79 -14.52 3.62 -5.55
N LYS A 80 -15.72 3.58 -4.95
CA LYS A 80 -16.29 2.34 -4.42
C LYS A 80 -16.48 1.23 -5.45
N ASP A 81 -16.73 1.57 -6.71
CA ASP A 81 -16.93 0.57 -7.75
C ASP A 81 -15.61 -0.09 -8.15
N LEU A 82 -14.54 0.71 -8.30
CA LEU A 82 -13.19 0.21 -8.48
C LEU A 82 -12.76 -0.70 -7.31
N TRP A 83 -13.03 -0.29 -6.07
CA TRP A 83 -12.76 -1.10 -4.89
C TRP A 83 -13.54 -2.42 -4.88
N LYS A 84 -14.83 -2.39 -5.21
CA LYS A 84 -15.69 -3.59 -5.23
C LYS A 84 -15.30 -4.60 -6.28
N LYS A 85 -14.67 -4.20 -7.39
CA LYS A 85 -14.19 -5.14 -8.42
C LYS A 85 -12.77 -5.66 -8.15
N SER A 86 -11.99 -4.99 -7.31
CA SER A 86 -10.58 -5.33 -7.08
C SER A 86 -10.42 -6.49 -6.09
N PHE A 87 -9.52 -7.43 -6.42
CA PHE A 87 -9.06 -8.49 -5.52
C PHE A 87 -7.90 -8.03 -4.63
N GLU A 88 -7.11 -7.07 -5.12
CA GLU A 88 -6.04 -6.39 -4.39
C GLU A 88 -5.97 -4.94 -4.86
N THR A 89 -5.80 -4.05 -3.91
CA THR A 89 -5.65 -2.60 -4.11
C THR A 89 -4.35 -2.17 -3.47
N GLU A 90 -3.50 -1.51 -4.23
CA GLU A 90 -2.16 -1.09 -3.81
C GLU A 90 -1.90 0.36 -4.18
N LEU A 91 -1.64 1.22 -3.20
CA LEU A 91 -1.01 2.52 -3.46
C LEU A 91 0.50 2.31 -3.49
N ILE A 92 1.16 2.78 -4.55
CA ILE A 92 2.61 2.78 -4.66
C ILE A 92 3.09 4.22 -4.81
N ILE A 93 3.96 4.65 -3.89
CA ILE A 93 4.64 5.96 -3.93
C ILE A 93 6.11 5.70 -4.23
N LYS A 94 6.68 6.37 -5.24
CA LYS A 94 8.05 6.16 -5.70
C LYS A 94 8.78 7.48 -5.91
N ASP A 95 10.08 7.46 -5.75
CA ASP A 95 10.98 8.51 -6.26
C ASP A 95 12.03 7.84 -7.16
N ASN A 96 11.96 8.15 -8.46
CA ASN A 96 12.84 7.57 -9.48
C ASN A 96 14.13 8.39 -9.67
N THR A 97 14.32 9.48 -8.91
CA THR A 97 15.53 10.32 -8.97
C THR A 97 16.67 9.76 -8.12
N ILE A 98 16.38 8.75 -7.28
CA ILE A 98 17.33 8.15 -6.34
C ILE A 98 17.86 6.82 -6.92
N THR A 99 19.17 6.57 -6.73
CA THR A 99 19.87 5.38 -7.23
C THR A 99 19.27 4.06 -6.71
N ASP A 100 18.87 4.05 -5.44
CA ASP A 100 18.08 2.98 -4.85
C ASP A 100 16.60 3.36 -4.94
N PRO A 101 15.70 2.50 -5.43
CA PRO A 101 14.30 2.86 -5.61
C PRO A 101 13.65 3.10 -4.24
N TYR A 102 13.44 4.38 -3.92
CA TYR A 102 12.56 4.81 -2.86
C TYR A 102 11.17 4.30 -3.20
N THR A 103 10.58 3.47 -2.34
CA THR A 103 9.25 2.97 -2.59
C THR A 103 8.48 2.76 -1.30
N VAL A 104 7.25 3.25 -1.26
CA VAL A 104 6.26 2.97 -0.22
C VAL A 104 5.07 2.26 -0.86
N PHE A 105 4.61 1.19 -0.22
CA PHE A 105 3.39 0.47 -0.59
C PHE A 105 2.40 0.51 0.56
N LEU A 106 1.14 0.70 0.21
CA LEU A 106 -0.01 0.47 1.07
C LEU A 106 -0.96 -0.49 0.34
N SER A 107 -1.18 -1.68 0.87
CA SER A 107 -1.96 -2.73 0.20
C SER A 107 -3.09 -3.29 1.05
N VAL A 108 -4.22 -3.57 0.40
CA VAL A 108 -5.32 -4.35 0.98
C VAL A 108 -5.74 -5.42 -0.02
N ARG A 109 -5.79 -6.66 0.46
CA ARG A 109 -6.36 -7.79 -0.29
C ARG A 109 -7.82 -7.96 0.10
N ARG A 110 -8.66 -8.31 -0.86
CA ARG A 110 -10.10 -8.51 -0.67
C ARG A 110 -10.42 -9.79 0.13
N ARG A 111 -9.55 -10.81 0.10
CA ARG A 111 -9.74 -12.04 0.89
C ARG A 111 -9.48 -11.80 2.37
N GLU A 112 -10.19 -12.58 3.19
CA GLU A 112 -10.22 -12.44 4.64
C GLU A 112 -8.98 -13.00 5.36
N PRO A 113 -8.56 -12.38 6.47
CA PRO A 113 -8.97 -11.03 6.90
C PRO A 113 -8.36 -9.96 5.98
N ARG A 114 -9.13 -8.90 5.71
CA ARG A 114 -8.64 -7.73 4.96
C ARG A 114 -7.64 -6.98 5.84
N ILE A 115 -6.37 -7.35 5.72
CA ILE A 115 -5.26 -6.70 6.41
C ILE A 115 -4.73 -5.58 5.52
N MET A 116 -4.55 -4.41 6.11
CA MET A 116 -3.85 -3.30 5.48
C MET A 116 -2.35 -3.45 5.75
N LYS A 117 -1.55 -3.61 4.71
CA LYS A 117 -0.11 -3.82 4.81
C LYS A 117 0.63 -2.58 4.33
N PHE A 118 1.71 -2.29 5.03
CA PHE A 118 2.63 -1.21 4.72
C PHE A 118 4.00 -1.79 4.48
N TYR A 119 4.64 -1.34 3.42
CA TYR A 119 6.04 -1.66 3.12
C TYR A 119 6.74 -0.39 2.66
N ALA A 120 7.98 -0.22 3.07
CA ALA A 120 8.84 0.83 2.55
C ALA A 120 10.28 0.34 2.38
N SER A 121 10.96 0.90 1.38
CA SER A 121 12.39 0.70 1.11
C SER A 121 13.06 2.01 0.77
N SER A 122 14.31 2.15 1.18
CA SER A 122 15.21 3.25 0.79
C SER A 122 14.67 4.66 1.12
N LEU A 123 13.94 4.77 2.23
CA LEU A 123 13.46 6.06 2.73
C LEU A 123 14.60 6.90 3.32
N ASP A 124 14.56 8.21 3.08
CA ASP A 124 15.31 9.18 3.88
C ASP A 124 14.73 9.27 5.31
N GLU A 125 15.45 9.97 6.20
CA GLU A 125 15.08 10.08 7.62
C GLU A 125 13.68 10.69 7.83
N ARG A 126 13.33 11.75 7.10
CA ARG A 126 12.03 12.44 7.25
C ARG A 126 10.89 11.56 6.72
N SER A 127 11.11 10.91 5.59
CA SER A 127 10.19 9.95 5.00
C SER A 127 9.97 8.74 5.91
N GLN A 128 11.03 8.27 6.58
CA GLN A 128 10.96 7.20 7.57
C GLN A 128 10.12 7.60 8.79
N GLU A 129 10.29 8.83 9.30
CA GLU A 129 9.47 9.36 10.41
C GLU A 129 7.97 9.42 10.04
N VAL A 130 7.65 9.89 8.83
CA VAL A 130 6.27 9.91 8.33
C VAL A 130 5.72 8.49 8.30
N PHE A 131 6.42 7.54 7.66
CA PHE A 131 5.99 6.16 7.54
C PHE A 131 5.80 5.48 8.92
N ASP A 132 6.72 5.72 9.86
CA ASP A 132 6.64 5.18 11.22
C ASP A 132 5.49 5.79 12.03
N SER A 133 5.02 6.98 11.68
CA SER A 133 3.85 7.58 12.32
C SER A 133 2.56 6.80 12.06
N PHE A 134 2.47 6.03 10.95
CA PHE A 134 1.35 5.14 10.64
C PHE A 134 1.40 3.80 11.40
N LYS A 135 2.53 3.45 12.02
CA LYS A 135 2.62 2.30 12.94
C LYS A 135 1.89 2.55 14.25
N LYS A 136 1.92 3.81 14.72
CA LYS A 136 1.45 4.22 16.04
C LYS A 136 -0.08 4.31 16.04
N ALA A 137 -0.72 3.64 16.98
CA ALA A 137 -2.16 3.73 17.19
C ALA A 137 -2.57 5.19 17.46
N ARG A 138 -3.23 5.85 16.51
CA ARG A 138 -3.89 7.13 16.80
C ARG A 138 -5.32 6.82 17.24
N TRP A 139 -5.66 7.21 18.47
CA TRP A 139 -6.99 7.01 19.08
C TRP A 139 -8.16 7.44 18.19
N PHE A 140 -7.94 8.39 17.28
CA PHE A 140 -8.96 8.90 16.35
C PHE A 140 -8.88 8.36 14.93
N GLN A 141 -7.72 7.86 14.48
CA GLN A 141 -7.57 7.45 13.07
C GLN A 141 -7.86 5.97 12.87
N ARG A 142 -8.00 5.15 13.93
CA ARG A 142 -8.15 3.68 13.84
C ARG A 142 -7.08 3.00 12.96
N ILE A 143 -5.99 3.70 12.70
CA ILE A 143 -4.79 3.27 11.98
C ILE A 143 -3.76 2.96 13.07
N GLY A 144 -3.36 1.69 13.17
CA GLY A 144 -2.33 1.22 14.10
C GLY A 144 -2.84 0.21 15.12
N ASN A 145 -3.00 -1.05 14.69
CA ASN A 145 -2.98 -2.24 15.56
C ASN A 145 -1.79 -3.11 15.14
N SER A 146 -0.63 -2.49 14.92
CA SER A 146 0.51 -3.18 14.34
C SER A 146 1.11 -4.15 15.34
N TYR A 147 0.99 -5.45 15.05
CA TYR A 147 1.93 -6.45 15.56
C TYR A 147 3.19 -6.32 14.71
N SER A 148 4.25 -5.76 15.29
CA SER A 148 5.59 -5.98 14.76
C SER A 148 5.82 -7.50 14.82
N LYS A 149 5.73 -8.21 13.69
CA LYS A 149 6.30 -9.55 13.65
C LYS A 149 7.83 -9.39 13.79
N PRO A 150 8.48 -10.16 14.67
CA PRO A 150 9.94 -10.19 14.72
C PRO A 150 10.54 -10.54 13.35
#